data_AF-A0A4R9ASS6-F1
#
_entry.id   AF-A0A4R9ASS6-F1
#
_cell.length_a   1.000
_cell.length_b   1.000
_cell.length_c   1.000
_cell.angle_alpha   90.00
_cell.angle_beta   90.00
_cell.angle_gamma   90.00
#
_symmetry.space_group_name_H-M   'P 1'
#
loop_
_entity.id
_entity.type
_entity.pdbx_description
1 polymer ?
#
loop_
_entity_poly.entity_id
_entity_poly.type
_entity_poly.pdbx_seq_one_letter_code
_entity_poly.pdbx_strand_id
1 'polypeptide(L)'
;MIAALIFGFLLQVTVVGQLQHMVAQQQLTDTFRLQLAEGTAPVSEGTVDKVLLADGAPVALIDIPALGVREVIVEGTGSATTQSGPGHRRDTVLPGQAGVSVVMGRAAAYGAPFARIQELRPGQKFTVLTGQGTSTFSVIGVRYAGDPAPASPRADQGRLILETARGPAFVPSGIARVDAELVSETYPAGQRQTSFATLRPAERELAGDTSTVWALVFALQFFLLVELAAVWCIPRVGAQKTWIVFIPVGVLSGLVVADQVVRLLPNLL
;
A
#
# COMPACT_ATOMS: atom_id res chain seq x y z
N MET A 1 -10.54 -26.73 10.17
CA MET A 1 -9.26 -25.99 10.21
C MET A 1 -8.72 -25.58 8.83
N ILE A 2 -7.99 -26.41 8.05
CA ILE A 2 -7.33 -25.93 6.81
C ILE A 2 -8.30 -25.31 5.81
N ALA A 3 -9.42 -25.97 5.52
CA ALA A 3 -10.45 -25.43 4.62
C ALA A 3 -11.00 -24.08 5.11
N ALA A 4 -11.17 -23.90 6.43
CA ALA A 4 -11.64 -22.65 7.01
C ALA A 4 -10.58 -21.54 6.90
N LEU A 5 -9.29 -21.88 7.05
CA LEU A 5 -8.19 -20.93 6.84
C LEU A 5 -8.07 -20.51 5.37
N ILE A 6 -8.17 -21.46 4.43
CA ILE A 6 -8.18 -21.15 3.00
C ILE A 6 -9.37 -20.27 2.65
N PHE A 7 -10.57 -20.62 3.13
CA PHE A 7 -11.77 -19.83 2.92
C PHE A 7 -11.64 -18.42 3.51
N GLY A 8 -11.15 -18.30 4.75
CA GLY A 8 -10.91 -17.01 5.41
C GLY A 8 -9.89 -16.16 4.65
N PHE A 9 -8.82 -16.76 4.14
CA PHE A 9 -7.84 -16.08 3.31
C PHE A 9 -8.42 -15.59 1.98
N LEU A 10 -9.19 -16.42 1.28
CA LEU A 10 -9.86 -16.02 0.04
C LEU A 10 -10.86 -14.89 0.30
N LEU A 11 -11.67 -15.00 1.36
CA LEU A 11 -12.61 -13.97 1.77
C LEU A 11 -11.90 -12.67 2.13
N GLN A 12 -10.76 -12.75 2.82
CA GLN A 12 -9.94 -11.61 3.19
C GLN A 12 -9.44 -10.86 1.95
N VAL A 13 -8.85 -11.57 1.00
CA VAL A 13 -8.21 -10.94 -0.18
C VAL A 13 -9.23 -10.43 -1.20
N THR A 14 -10.42 -11.06 -1.29
CA THR A 14 -11.42 -10.72 -2.31
C THR A 14 -12.51 -9.75 -1.85
N VAL A 15 -12.98 -9.87 -0.60
CA VAL A 15 -14.13 -9.10 -0.09
C VAL A 15 -13.72 -8.16 1.02
N VAL A 16 -13.15 -8.68 2.11
CA VAL A 16 -12.86 -7.88 3.30
C VAL A 16 -11.78 -6.83 3.03
N GLY A 17 -10.74 -7.20 2.29
CA GLY A 17 -9.64 -6.30 1.90
C GLY A 17 -10.12 -5.12 1.05
N GLN A 18 -11.13 -5.30 0.20
CA GLN A 18 -11.74 -4.21 -0.56
C GLN A 18 -12.43 -3.21 0.37
N LEU A 19 -13.20 -3.70 1.35
CA LEU A 19 -13.85 -2.85 2.35
C LEU A 19 -12.82 -2.15 3.24
N GLN A 20 -11.79 -2.86 3.71
CA GLN A 20 -10.71 -2.29 4.51
C GLN A 20 -9.98 -1.17 3.76
N HIS A 21 -9.68 -1.39 2.49
CA HIS A 21 -9.07 -0.38 1.63
C HIS A 21 -9.97 0.84 1.45
N MET A 22 -11.26 0.66 1.15
CA MET A 22 -12.21 1.78 1.03
C MET A 22 -12.32 2.60 2.32
N VAL A 23 -12.41 1.93 3.48
CA VAL A 23 -12.45 2.61 4.78
C VAL A 23 -11.14 3.35 5.05
N ALA A 24 -9.99 2.74 4.74
CA ALA A 24 -8.70 3.37 4.89
C ALA A 24 -8.57 4.61 4.00
N GLN A 25 -8.94 4.54 2.73
CA GLN A 25 -8.90 5.68 1.80
C GLN A 25 -9.81 6.82 2.23
N GLN A 26 -10.99 6.52 2.79
CA GLN A 26 -11.85 7.55 3.37
C GLN A 26 -11.16 8.27 4.54
N GLN A 27 -10.63 7.51 5.51
CA GLN A 27 -9.94 8.07 6.68
C GLN A 27 -8.69 8.86 6.29
N LEU A 28 -7.91 8.36 5.33
CA LEU A 28 -6.72 9.01 4.80
C LEU A 28 -7.08 10.32 4.08
N THR A 29 -8.15 10.32 3.28
CA THR A 29 -8.63 11.52 2.60
C THR A 29 -9.07 12.59 3.59
N ASP A 30 -9.84 12.21 4.61
CA ASP A 30 -10.31 13.13 5.64
C ASP A 30 -9.13 13.72 6.43
N THR A 31 -8.17 12.88 6.82
CA THR A 31 -6.94 13.31 7.51
C THR A 31 -6.09 14.24 6.65
N PHE A 32 -5.83 13.87 5.39
CA PHE A 32 -5.00 14.66 4.50
C PHE A 32 -5.64 16.01 4.15
N ARG A 33 -6.96 16.04 3.99
CA ARG A 33 -7.72 17.27 3.76
C ARG A 33 -7.60 18.23 4.94
N LEU A 34 -7.67 17.73 6.17
CA LEU A 34 -7.47 18.54 7.38
C LEU A 34 -6.05 19.10 7.43
N GLN A 35 -5.05 18.25 7.20
CA GLN A 35 -3.64 18.67 7.17
C GLN A 35 -3.35 19.74 6.10
N LEU A 36 -3.97 19.62 4.92
CA LEU A 36 -3.87 20.64 3.88
C LEU A 36 -4.53 21.97 4.31
N ALA A 37 -5.70 21.90 4.96
CA ALA A 37 -6.41 23.08 5.45
C ALA A 37 -5.65 23.80 6.58
N GLU A 38 -4.96 23.05 7.42
CA GLU A 38 -4.16 23.57 8.53
C GLU A 38 -2.73 23.98 8.11
N GLY A 39 -2.31 23.64 6.89
CA GLY A 39 -0.93 23.86 6.43
C GLY A 39 0.11 22.96 7.11
N THR A 40 -0.33 21.81 7.67
CA THR A 40 0.50 20.83 8.36
C THR A 40 0.78 19.58 7.52
N ALA A 41 0.27 19.52 6.29
CA ALA A 41 0.56 18.45 5.34
C ALA A 41 2.07 18.32 5.09
N PRO A 42 2.62 17.10 5.05
CA PRO A 42 4.05 16.90 4.97
C PRO A 42 4.62 17.39 3.63
N VAL A 43 5.78 18.04 3.71
CA VAL A 43 6.58 18.51 2.57
C VAL A 43 7.98 17.89 2.56
N SER A 44 8.24 16.94 3.46
CA SER A 44 9.49 16.19 3.58
C SER A 44 9.19 14.83 4.22
N GLU A 45 10.21 14.02 4.53
CA GLU A 45 10.03 12.77 5.29
C GLU A 45 9.56 12.97 6.74
N GLY A 46 9.57 14.20 7.24
CA GLY A 46 9.15 14.58 8.58
C GLY A 46 7.92 15.47 8.62
N THR A 47 7.25 15.46 9.77
CA THR A 47 6.18 16.40 10.13
C THR A 47 6.72 17.80 10.38
N VAL A 48 5.82 18.76 10.60
CA VAL A 48 6.16 20.14 11.01
C VAL A 48 7.02 20.19 12.29
N ASP A 49 6.85 19.22 13.19
CA ASP A 49 7.60 19.09 14.44
C ASP A 49 8.94 18.34 14.28
N LYS A 50 9.35 18.07 13.03
CA LYS A 50 10.58 17.34 12.68
C LYS A 50 10.61 15.90 13.21
N VAL A 51 9.43 15.28 13.36
CA VAL A 51 9.28 13.86 13.66
C VAL A 51 9.10 13.10 12.36
N LEU A 52 9.79 11.99 12.17
CA LEU A 52 9.63 11.16 10.97
C LEU A 52 8.19 10.68 10.84
N LEU A 53 7.68 10.70 9.61
CA LEU A 53 6.34 10.23 9.30
C LEU A 53 6.22 8.72 9.58
N ALA A 54 5.18 8.34 10.32
CA ALA A 54 4.84 6.94 10.54
C ALA A 54 4.42 6.26 9.22
N ASP A 55 4.57 4.93 9.16
CA ASP A 55 4.03 4.15 8.04
C ASP A 55 2.51 4.35 7.95
N GLY A 56 2.00 4.59 6.74
CA GLY A 56 0.58 4.84 6.52
C GLY A 56 0.17 6.31 6.69
N ALA A 57 1.06 7.22 7.08
CA ALA A 57 0.74 8.64 7.14
C ALA A 57 0.46 9.19 5.72
N PRO A 58 -0.61 9.98 5.50
CA PRO A 58 -0.91 10.51 4.18
C PRO A 58 0.12 11.57 3.76
N VAL A 59 0.62 11.47 2.52
CA VAL A 59 1.63 12.39 1.98
C VAL A 59 1.20 13.11 0.70
N ALA A 60 0.33 12.50 -0.08
CA ALA A 60 -0.14 13.08 -1.33
C ALA A 60 -1.49 12.49 -1.76
N LEU A 61 -2.18 13.16 -2.68
CA LEU A 61 -3.33 12.62 -3.40
C LEU A 61 -2.97 12.49 -4.88
N ILE A 62 -2.99 11.28 -5.43
CA ILE A 62 -2.78 11.02 -6.85
C ILE A 62 -4.12 10.92 -7.57
N ASP A 63 -4.24 11.55 -8.74
CA ASP A 63 -5.40 11.49 -9.62
C ASP A 63 -4.94 11.16 -11.04
N ILE A 64 -5.29 9.96 -11.53
CA ILE A 64 -5.00 9.44 -12.88
C ILE A 64 -6.34 9.24 -13.61
N PRO A 65 -6.87 10.27 -14.29
CA PRO A 65 -8.20 10.20 -14.90
C PRO A 65 -8.33 9.10 -15.95
N ALA A 66 -7.28 8.83 -16.73
CA ALA A 66 -7.27 7.79 -17.76
C ALA A 66 -7.54 6.38 -17.21
N LEU A 67 -7.27 6.16 -15.92
CA LEU A 67 -7.47 4.88 -15.23
C LEU A 67 -8.60 4.94 -14.19
N GLY A 68 -9.21 6.11 -13.97
CA GLY A 68 -10.18 6.32 -12.89
C GLY A 68 -9.58 6.10 -11.49
N VAL A 69 -8.28 6.32 -11.32
CA VAL A 69 -7.58 6.14 -10.03
C VAL A 69 -7.54 7.49 -9.33
N ARG A 70 -8.06 7.55 -8.11
CA ARG A 70 -7.95 8.71 -7.23
C ARG A 70 -7.73 8.23 -5.81
N GLU A 71 -6.49 8.30 -5.34
CA GLU A 71 -6.02 7.61 -4.14
C GLU A 71 -5.11 8.52 -3.32
N VAL A 72 -5.21 8.42 -2.00
CA VAL A 72 -4.22 9.01 -1.09
C VAL A 72 -2.99 8.11 -1.06
N ILE A 73 -1.86 8.69 -1.41
CA ILE A 73 -0.54 8.10 -1.24
C ILE A 73 -0.15 8.25 0.23
N VAL A 74 0.31 7.15 0.82
CA VAL A 74 0.80 7.09 2.20
C VAL A 74 2.32 6.94 2.24
N GLU A 75 2.95 7.32 3.34
CA GLU A 75 4.38 7.12 3.55
C GLU A 75 4.70 5.65 3.86
N GLY A 76 5.73 5.12 3.21
CA GLY A 76 6.20 3.74 3.38
C GLY A 76 5.61 2.79 2.34
N THR A 77 6.35 1.74 2.03
CA THR A 77 6.01 0.78 0.95
C THR A 77 5.95 -0.66 1.45
N GLY A 78 5.88 -0.88 2.77
CA GLY A 78 5.70 -2.21 3.35
C GLY A 78 4.34 -2.82 2.99
N SER A 79 4.24 -4.15 3.04
CA SER A 79 3.02 -4.87 2.66
C SER A 79 1.78 -4.45 3.48
N ALA A 80 1.94 -4.13 4.76
CA ALA A 80 0.86 -3.59 5.58
C ALA A 80 0.39 -2.20 5.10
N THR A 81 1.33 -1.35 4.70
CA THR A 81 1.06 0.01 4.23
C THR A 81 0.32 0.01 2.90
N THR A 82 0.74 -0.84 1.96
CA THR A 82 0.14 -0.89 0.61
C THR A 82 -1.27 -1.50 0.59
N GLN A 83 -1.77 -2.04 1.71
CA GLN A 83 -3.17 -2.44 1.85
C GLN A 83 -4.11 -1.22 1.95
N SER A 84 -3.62 -0.11 2.51
CA SER A 84 -4.41 1.10 2.70
C SER A 84 -4.45 1.97 1.44
N GLY A 85 -3.41 1.94 0.61
CA GLY A 85 -3.30 2.73 -0.62
C GLY A 85 -1.91 2.63 -1.24
N PRO A 86 -1.62 3.40 -2.31
CA PRO A 86 -0.27 3.51 -2.85
C PRO A 86 0.70 4.05 -1.79
N GLY A 87 1.89 3.47 -1.70
CA GLY A 87 2.94 3.85 -0.75
C GLY A 87 4.06 4.65 -1.41
N HIS A 88 4.50 5.73 -0.80
CA HIS A 88 5.69 6.50 -1.19
C HIS A 88 6.94 5.87 -0.58
N ARG A 89 7.98 5.71 -1.40
CA ARG A 89 9.26 5.12 -0.97
C ARG A 89 10.09 6.15 -0.20
N ARG A 90 10.36 5.86 1.07
CA ARG A 90 10.93 6.82 2.05
C ARG A 90 12.26 7.45 1.65
N ASP A 91 13.10 6.72 0.92
CA ASP A 91 14.40 7.17 0.42
C ASP A 91 14.31 8.11 -0.80
N THR A 92 13.09 8.41 -1.28
CA THR A 92 12.85 9.20 -2.49
C THR A 92 12.20 10.54 -2.18
N VAL A 93 12.26 11.50 -3.12
CA VAL A 93 11.64 12.81 -2.90
C VAL A 93 10.12 12.73 -2.99
N LEU A 94 9.39 13.65 -2.35
CA LEU A 94 7.93 13.67 -2.49
C LEU A 94 7.53 14.05 -3.93
N PRO A 95 6.39 13.58 -4.43
CA PRO A 95 5.94 13.91 -5.78
C PRO A 95 5.86 15.43 -6.01
N GLY A 96 6.48 15.90 -7.08
CA GLY A 96 6.52 17.33 -7.45
C GLY A 96 7.81 18.04 -7.05
N GLN A 97 8.64 17.40 -6.24
CA GLN A 97 9.95 17.94 -5.86
C GLN A 97 11.02 17.64 -6.92
N ALA A 98 12.07 18.44 -6.93
CA ALA A 98 13.27 18.17 -7.71
C ALA A 98 13.90 16.82 -7.30
N GLY A 99 14.14 15.95 -8.27
CA GLY A 99 14.62 14.58 -8.06
C GLY A 99 13.62 13.52 -8.50
N VAL A 100 13.83 12.28 -8.04
CA VAL A 100 12.99 11.13 -8.37
C VAL A 100 12.13 10.77 -7.16
N SER A 101 10.82 10.69 -7.36
CA SER A 101 9.85 10.15 -6.42
C SER A 101 9.41 8.77 -6.86
N VAL A 102 9.31 7.82 -5.93
CA VAL A 102 8.83 6.47 -6.22
C VAL A 102 7.58 6.18 -5.41
N VAL A 103 6.53 5.75 -6.10
CA VAL A 103 5.27 5.34 -5.50
C VAL A 103 4.97 3.91 -5.92
N MET A 104 4.74 3.05 -4.94
CA MET A 104 4.45 1.63 -5.08
C MET A 104 2.97 1.37 -4.82
N GLY A 105 2.34 0.53 -5.64
CA GLY A 105 0.93 0.15 -5.44
C GLY A 105 0.69 -1.31 -5.76
N ARG A 106 -0.35 -1.88 -5.15
CA ARG A 106 -0.79 -3.25 -5.42
C ARG A 106 -1.38 -3.38 -6.82
N ALA A 107 -1.07 -4.49 -7.49
CA ALA A 107 -1.67 -4.92 -8.74
C ALA A 107 -2.99 -5.69 -8.54
N ALA A 108 -3.18 -6.30 -7.37
CA ALA A 108 -4.35 -7.09 -7.00
C ALA A 108 -4.71 -6.98 -5.50
N ALA A 109 -6.00 -7.17 -5.21
CA ALA A 109 -6.63 -6.97 -3.89
C ALA A 109 -6.43 -5.58 -3.28
N TYR A 110 -7.20 -5.30 -2.22
CA TYR A 110 -7.13 -4.04 -1.48
C TYR A 110 -7.23 -2.81 -2.40
N GLY A 111 -8.32 -2.71 -3.16
CA GLY A 111 -8.53 -1.69 -4.19
C GLY A 111 -7.75 -1.92 -5.48
N ALA A 112 -6.58 -2.57 -5.40
CA ALA A 112 -5.65 -2.78 -6.51
C ALA A 112 -5.40 -1.49 -7.31
N PRO A 113 -4.97 -0.39 -6.64
CA PRO A 113 -4.95 0.94 -7.25
C PRO A 113 -4.07 1.00 -8.50
N PHE A 114 -3.03 0.16 -8.58
CA PHE A 114 -2.11 0.12 -9.71
C PHE A 114 -2.28 -1.11 -10.61
N ALA A 115 -3.45 -1.77 -10.59
CA ALA A 115 -3.76 -2.90 -11.47
C ALA A 115 -3.58 -2.57 -12.97
N ARG A 116 -3.82 -1.30 -13.35
CA ARG A 116 -3.90 -0.87 -14.76
C ARG A 116 -2.87 0.19 -15.15
N ILE A 117 -1.86 0.49 -14.33
CA ILE A 117 -0.90 1.56 -14.68
C ILE A 117 -0.10 1.23 -15.95
N GLN A 118 0.02 -0.05 -16.31
CA GLN A 118 0.64 -0.49 -17.57
C GLN A 118 -0.15 -0.08 -18.82
N GLU A 119 -1.41 0.34 -18.69
CA GLU A 119 -2.24 0.85 -19.78
C GLU A 119 -1.94 2.32 -20.11
N LEU A 120 -1.16 3.00 -19.25
CA LEU A 120 -0.77 4.39 -19.46
C LEU A 120 0.12 4.53 -20.69
N ARG A 121 -0.24 5.51 -21.52
CA ARG A 121 0.46 5.79 -22.78
C ARG A 121 1.37 7.00 -22.62
N PRO A 122 2.51 7.04 -23.32
CA PRO A 122 3.36 8.22 -23.38
C PRO A 122 2.57 9.50 -23.71
N GLY A 123 2.85 10.59 -23.00
CA GLY A 123 2.17 11.88 -23.12
C GLY A 123 0.86 12.00 -22.35
N GLN A 124 0.32 10.91 -21.79
CA GLN A 124 -0.85 11.01 -20.90
C GLN A 124 -0.48 11.77 -19.63
N LYS A 125 -1.39 12.65 -19.20
CA LYS A 125 -1.18 13.49 -18.03
C LYS A 125 -2.01 13.03 -16.84
N PHE A 126 -1.45 13.21 -15.66
CA PHE A 126 -2.10 12.97 -14.38
C PHE A 126 -1.53 13.94 -13.34
N THR A 127 -2.18 14.06 -12.18
CA THR A 127 -1.80 15.04 -11.16
C THR A 127 -1.51 14.38 -9.83
N VAL A 128 -0.64 15.02 -9.04
CA VAL A 128 -0.40 14.67 -7.65
C VAL A 128 -0.43 15.95 -6.81
N LEU A 129 -1.32 15.98 -5.82
CA LEU A 129 -1.43 17.06 -4.85
C LEU A 129 -0.65 16.70 -3.59
N THR A 130 0.31 17.54 -3.20
CA THR A 130 1.05 17.43 -1.94
C THR A 130 0.80 18.66 -1.05
N GLY A 131 1.44 18.71 0.13
CA GLY A 131 1.44 19.92 0.96
C GLY A 131 2.07 21.16 0.29
N GLN A 132 2.85 21.00 -0.79
CA GLN A 132 3.43 22.13 -1.54
C GLN A 132 2.53 22.62 -2.69
N GLY A 133 1.55 21.82 -3.09
CA GLY A 133 0.63 22.15 -4.18
C GLY A 133 0.45 21.01 -5.18
N THR A 134 -0.23 21.32 -6.29
CA THR A 134 -0.56 20.35 -7.33
C THR A 134 0.53 20.30 -8.39
N SER A 135 1.08 19.11 -8.59
CA SER A 135 2.06 18.81 -9.63
C SER A 135 1.42 18.06 -10.79
N THR A 136 1.76 18.42 -12.02
CA THR A 136 1.29 17.71 -13.22
C THR A 136 2.42 16.88 -13.81
N PHE A 137 2.15 15.60 -14.05
CA PHE A 137 3.08 14.66 -14.65
C PHE A 137 2.62 14.27 -16.05
N SER A 138 3.58 14.00 -16.93
CA SER A 138 3.38 13.44 -18.26
C SER A 138 4.09 12.10 -18.35
N VAL A 139 3.37 11.05 -18.74
CA VAL A 139 3.94 9.69 -18.85
C VAL A 139 5.03 9.67 -19.92
N ILE A 140 6.20 9.15 -19.58
CA ILE A 140 7.30 8.89 -20.52
C ILE A 140 7.05 7.52 -21.17
N GLY A 141 6.74 6.51 -20.36
CA GLY A 141 6.46 5.16 -20.83
C GLY A 141 6.45 4.13 -19.72
N VAL A 142 6.18 2.89 -20.13
CA VAL A 142 6.19 1.71 -19.25
C VAL A 142 7.49 0.95 -19.48
N ARG A 143 8.11 0.50 -18.39
CA ARG A 143 9.30 -0.36 -18.39
C ARG A 143 9.14 -1.52 -17.43
N TYR A 144 9.92 -2.57 -17.65
CA TYR A 144 9.92 -3.77 -16.84
C TYR A 144 11.25 -3.95 -16.11
N ALA A 145 11.30 -4.91 -15.17
CA ALA A 145 12.54 -5.29 -14.53
C ALA A 145 13.60 -5.71 -15.57
N GLY A 146 14.79 -5.10 -15.51
CA GLY A 146 15.89 -5.33 -16.45
C GLY A 146 15.98 -4.29 -17.58
N ASP A 147 14.90 -3.55 -17.86
CA ASP A 147 14.93 -2.48 -18.85
C ASP A 147 15.79 -1.30 -18.36
N PRO A 148 16.51 -0.61 -19.27
CA PRO A 148 17.32 0.53 -18.91
C PRO A 148 16.45 1.66 -18.35
N ALA A 149 16.88 2.24 -17.22
CA ALA A 149 16.23 3.44 -16.69
C ALA A 149 16.53 4.65 -17.61
N PRO A 150 15.57 5.56 -17.82
CA PRO A 150 15.85 6.80 -18.52
C PRO A 150 16.89 7.63 -17.75
N ALA A 151 17.63 8.50 -18.44
CA ALA A 151 18.62 9.38 -17.83
C ALA A 151 18.05 10.09 -16.59
N SER A 152 18.87 10.24 -15.55
CA SER A 152 18.46 10.92 -14.32
C SER A 152 17.96 12.34 -14.63
N PRO A 153 16.91 12.81 -13.94
CA PRO A 153 16.45 14.19 -14.11
C PRO A 153 17.58 15.16 -13.75
N ARG A 154 17.57 16.34 -14.39
CA ARG A 154 18.46 17.44 -13.99
C ARG A 154 18.12 17.90 -12.57
N ALA A 155 19.02 18.67 -11.96
CA ALA A 155 18.89 19.13 -10.59
C ALA A 155 17.62 19.96 -10.32
N ASP A 156 17.01 20.54 -11.36
CA ASP A 156 15.80 21.36 -11.34
C ASP A 156 14.56 20.63 -11.88
N GLN A 157 14.65 19.33 -12.16
CA GLN A 157 13.57 18.53 -12.73
C GLN A 157 13.06 17.48 -11.74
N GLY A 158 11.75 17.24 -11.78
CA GLY A 158 11.10 16.15 -11.06
C GLY A 158 10.77 14.97 -11.97
N ARG A 159 10.84 13.75 -11.42
CA ARG A 159 10.29 12.54 -12.04
C ARG A 159 9.51 11.74 -11.01
N LEU A 160 8.40 11.16 -11.43
CA LEU A 160 7.63 10.21 -10.64
C LEU A 160 7.69 8.84 -11.31
N ILE A 161 7.95 7.81 -10.52
CA ILE A 161 7.95 6.43 -10.94
C ILE A 161 6.83 5.71 -10.18
N LEU A 162 5.87 5.17 -10.92
CA LEU A 162 4.82 4.32 -10.37
C LEU A 162 5.25 2.87 -10.53
N GLU A 163 5.29 2.09 -9.46
CA GLU A 163 5.76 0.70 -9.46
C GLU A 163 4.64 -0.25 -9.00
N THR A 164 4.49 -1.37 -9.70
CA THR A 164 3.48 -2.40 -9.41
C THR A 164 4.00 -3.79 -9.80
N ALA A 165 3.33 -4.85 -9.33
CA ALA A 165 3.63 -6.20 -9.78
C ALA A 165 3.14 -6.45 -11.21
N ARG A 166 3.88 -7.29 -11.93
CA ARG A 166 3.48 -7.87 -13.21
C ARG A 166 3.13 -9.33 -13.02
N GLY A 167 2.17 -9.84 -13.78
CA GLY A 167 1.79 -11.25 -13.80
C GLY A 167 0.30 -11.46 -13.54
N PRO A 168 -0.15 -12.72 -13.45
CA PRO A 168 -1.50 -13.02 -12.99
C PRO A 168 -1.76 -12.47 -11.58
N ALA A 169 -3.01 -12.11 -11.29
CA ALA A 169 -3.41 -11.66 -9.96
C ALA A 169 -2.97 -12.68 -8.89
N PHE A 170 -2.41 -12.17 -7.79
CA PHE A 170 -1.88 -12.97 -6.67
C PHE A 170 -0.63 -13.81 -6.95
N VAL A 171 -0.13 -13.83 -8.19
CA VAL A 171 1.06 -14.59 -8.58
C VAL A 171 2.01 -13.67 -9.37
N PRO A 172 2.71 -12.75 -8.68
CA PRO A 172 3.61 -11.81 -9.34
C PRO A 172 4.78 -12.56 -9.98
N SER A 173 5.07 -12.25 -11.25
CA SER A 173 6.18 -12.79 -12.03
C SER A 173 7.26 -11.76 -12.34
N GLY A 174 7.05 -10.49 -11.98
CA GLY A 174 8.02 -9.42 -12.15
C GLY A 174 7.49 -8.07 -11.71
N ILE A 175 8.19 -7.00 -12.09
CA ILE A 175 7.84 -5.62 -11.74
C ILE A 175 7.56 -4.85 -13.02
N ALA A 176 6.49 -4.05 -13.01
CA ALA A 176 6.20 -3.05 -14.02
C ALA A 176 6.34 -1.67 -13.41
N ARG A 177 6.92 -0.74 -14.16
CA ARG A 177 7.15 0.63 -13.73
C ARG A 177 6.69 1.60 -14.80
N VAL A 178 6.07 2.69 -14.40
CA VAL A 178 5.68 3.78 -15.29
C VAL A 178 6.47 5.01 -14.88
N ASP A 179 7.35 5.47 -15.75
CA ASP A 179 8.08 6.71 -15.52
C ASP A 179 7.26 7.88 -16.08
N ALA A 180 7.17 8.96 -15.31
CA ALA A 180 6.49 10.19 -15.70
C ALA A 180 7.35 11.40 -15.35
N GLU A 181 7.50 12.33 -16.29
CA GLU A 181 8.22 13.58 -16.09
C GLU A 181 7.30 14.65 -15.50
N LEU A 182 7.84 15.47 -14.60
CA LEU A 182 7.15 16.62 -14.06
C LEU A 182 7.10 17.72 -15.13
N VAL A 183 5.89 18.18 -15.47
CA VAL A 183 5.67 19.24 -16.48
C VAL A 183 5.20 20.56 -15.88
N SER A 184 4.85 20.58 -14.59
CA SER A 184 4.55 21.81 -13.84
C SER A 184 5.82 22.39 -13.20
N GLU A 185 5.65 23.51 -12.50
CA GLU A 185 6.71 24.07 -11.65
C GLU A 185 7.26 23.01 -10.68
N THR A 186 8.58 22.98 -10.55
CA THR A 186 9.27 22.03 -9.68
C THR A 186 9.46 22.63 -8.30
N TYR A 187 9.00 21.91 -7.28
CA TYR A 187 9.16 22.34 -5.90
C TYR A 187 10.55 22.00 -5.36
N PRO A 188 11.09 22.79 -4.42
CA PRO A 188 12.33 22.45 -3.75
C PRO A 188 12.17 21.16 -2.96
N ALA A 189 13.19 20.29 -3.01
CA ALA A 189 13.20 19.05 -2.27
C ALA A 189 13.33 19.29 -0.76
N GLY A 190 12.49 18.61 0.02
CA GLY A 190 12.58 18.61 1.48
C GLY A 190 13.82 17.86 1.99
N GLN A 191 14.28 18.20 3.19
CA GLN A 191 15.37 17.46 3.84
C GLN A 191 15.00 16.00 4.06
N ARG A 192 15.99 15.10 3.96
CA ARG A 192 15.84 13.66 4.15
C ARG A 192 17.06 13.06 4.85
N GLN A 193 16.79 12.16 5.78
CA GLN A 193 17.70 11.30 6.52
C GLN A 193 17.68 9.89 5.93
N THR A 194 16.54 9.48 5.37
CA THR A 194 16.40 8.17 4.73
C THR A 194 17.13 8.16 3.38
N SER A 195 17.89 7.09 3.15
CA SER A 195 18.64 6.86 1.92
C SER A 195 18.44 5.42 1.48
N PHE A 196 18.87 5.10 0.26
CA PHE A 196 18.84 3.73 -0.24
C PHE A 196 19.53 2.72 0.70
N ALA A 197 20.59 3.14 1.39
CA ALA A 197 21.33 2.29 2.33
C ALA A 197 20.59 2.06 3.66
N THR A 198 19.72 3.00 4.07
CA THR A 198 18.97 2.93 5.33
C THR A 198 17.52 2.46 5.15
N LEU A 199 17.05 2.33 3.90
CA LEU A 199 15.73 1.81 3.57
C LEU A 199 15.54 0.36 4.07
N ARG A 200 14.40 0.08 4.71
CA ARG A 200 14.11 -1.25 5.25
C ARG A 200 13.97 -2.27 4.11
N PRO A 201 14.43 -3.52 4.26
CA PRO A 201 14.28 -4.53 3.23
C PRO A 201 12.83 -4.79 2.80
N ALA A 202 11.88 -4.70 3.74
CA ALA A 202 10.44 -4.87 3.49
C ALA A 202 9.81 -3.76 2.64
N GLU A 203 10.51 -2.64 2.44
CA GLU A 203 10.06 -1.50 1.62
C GLU A 203 10.57 -1.58 0.17
N ARG A 204 11.35 -2.61 -0.17
CA ARG A 204 11.81 -2.85 -1.54
C ARG A 204 10.70 -3.45 -2.40
N GLU A 205 10.85 -3.36 -3.71
CA GLU A 205 9.89 -3.91 -4.67
C GLU A 205 9.71 -5.42 -4.46
N LEU A 206 8.46 -5.89 -4.45
CA LEU A 206 8.10 -7.30 -4.23
C LEU A 206 8.59 -7.90 -2.90
N ALA A 207 8.94 -7.08 -1.91
CA ALA A 207 9.34 -7.55 -0.61
C ALA A 207 8.11 -7.90 0.26
N GLY A 208 8.23 -8.98 1.03
CA GLY A 208 7.33 -9.28 2.15
C GLY A 208 7.94 -8.80 3.47
N ASP A 209 7.11 -8.66 4.51
CA ASP A 209 7.56 -8.27 5.84
C ASP A 209 7.48 -9.45 6.81
N THR A 210 8.62 -9.98 7.24
CA THR A 210 8.68 -11.10 8.20
C THR A 210 8.72 -10.63 9.66
N SER A 211 8.73 -9.33 9.93
CA SER A 211 8.79 -8.78 11.29
C SER A 211 7.53 -9.10 12.11
N THR A 212 6.41 -9.41 11.45
CA THR A 212 5.13 -9.73 12.09
C THR A 212 4.82 -11.23 12.15
N VAL A 213 5.78 -12.11 11.84
CA VAL A 213 5.55 -13.58 11.90
C VAL A 213 5.14 -14.04 13.31
N TRP A 214 5.66 -13.42 14.36
CA TRP A 214 5.24 -13.72 15.74
C TRP A 214 3.74 -13.46 15.95
N ALA A 215 3.18 -12.42 15.33
CA ALA A 215 1.75 -12.11 15.42
C ALA A 215 0.91 -13.16 14.67
N LEU A 216 1.40 -13.70 13.56
CA LEU A 216 0.78 -14.85 12.89
C LEU A 216 0.72 -16.08 13.79
N VAL A 217 1.79 -16.37 14.55
CA VAL A 217 1.81 -17.49 15.51
C VAL A 217 0.71 -17.31 16.56
N PHE A 218 0.59 -16.11 17.15
CA PHE A 218 -0.48 -15.85 18.12
C PHE A 218 -1.88 -15.90 17.50
N ALA A 219 -2.05 -15.40 16.28
CA ALA A 219 -3.31 -15.50 15.56
C ALA A 219 -3.72 -16.96 15.32
N LEU A 220 -2.77 -17.81 14.92
CA LEU A 220 -3.00 -19.25 14.72
C LEU A 220 -3.32 -19.96 16.03
N GLN A 221 -2.62 -19.62 17.13
CA GLN A 221 -2.92 -20.16 18.46
C GLN A 221 -4.32 -19.75 18.92
N PHE A 222 -4.70 -18.49 18.73
CA PHE A 222 -6.03 -18.01 19.04
C PHE A 222 -7.10 -18.76 18.23
N PHE A 223 -6.90 -18.90 16.92
CA PHE A 223 -7.79 -19.69 16.05
C PHE A 223 -7.93 -21.14 16.54
N LEU A 224 -6.82 -21.79 16.89
CA LEU A 224 -6.83 -23.15 17.43
C LEU A 224 -7.61 -23.24 18.74
N LEU A 225 -7.43 -22.29 19.66
CA LEU A 225 -8.15 -22.25 20.93
C LEU A 225 -9.66 -22.09 20.72
N VAL A 226 -10.09 -21.28 19.75
CA VAL A 226 -11.51 -21.11 19.39
C VAL A 226 -12.10 -22.43 18.90
N GLU A 227 -11.41 -23.14 18.00
CA GLU A 227 -11.83 -24.45 17.48
C GLU A 227 -11.90 -25.52 18.59
N LEU A 228 -10.88 -25.57 19.45
CA LEU A 228 -10.85 -26.51 20.59
C LEU A 228 -11.98 -26.23 21.59
N ALA A 229 -12.22 -24.96 21.91
CA ALA A 229 -13.31 -24.54 22.79
C ALA A 229 -14.69 -24.86 22.18
N ALA A 230 -14.86 -24.71 20.87
CA ALA A 230 -16.08 -25.12 20.17
C ALA A 230 -16.30 -26.63 20.33
N VAL A 231 -15.31 -27.46 20.00
CA VAL A 231 -15.40 -28.93 20.11
C VAL A 231 -15.67 -29.38 21.55
N TRP A 232 -15.04 -28.73 22.54
CA TRP A 232 -15.24 -29.03 23.96
C TRP A 232 -16.65 -28.64 24.48
N CYS A 233 -17.25 -27.60 23.91
CA CYS A 233 -18.60 -27.14 24.26
C CYS A 233 -19.72 -27.97 23.64
N ILE A 234 -19.52 -28.54 22.43
CA ILE A 234 -20.52 -29.36 21.73
C ILE A 234 -21.17 -30.42 22.63
N PRO A 235 -20.43 -31.30 23.34
CA PRO A 235 -21.04 -32.33 24.17
C PRO A 235 -21.70 -31.78 25.45
N ARG A 236 -21.38 -30.55 25.88
CA ARG A 236 -21.88 -29.97 27.14
C ARG A 236 -23.14 -29.12 26.94
N VAL A 237 -23.16 -28.32 25.88
CA VAL A 237 -24.17 -27.26 25.68
C VAL A 237 -25.07 -27.59 24.48
N GLY A 238 -24.66 -28.55 23.65
CA GLY A 238 -25.32 -28.92 22.41
C GLY A 238 -24.76 -28.18 21.20
N ALA A 239 -24.80 -28.83 20.04
CA ALA A 239 -24.18 -28.34 18.82
C ALA A 239 -24.76 -26.99 18.33
N GLN A 240 -26.08 -26.84 18.33
CA GLN A 240 -26.75 -25.62 17.83
C GLN A 240 -26.31 -24.36 18.60
N LYS A 241 -26.37 -24.41 19.94
CA LYS A 241 -25.99 -23.28 20.80
C LYS A 241 -24.51 -22.94 20.67
N THR A 242 -23.67 -23.98 20.52
CA THR A 242 -22.23 -23.82 20.34
C THR A 242 -21.93 -23.12 19.02
N TRP A 243 -22.52 -23.56 17.91
CA TRP A 243 -22.27 -22.95 16.59
C TRP A 243 -22.76 -21.49 16.50
N ILE A 244 -23.86 -21.14 17.15
CA ILE A 244 -24.34 -19.74 17.19
C ILE A 244 -23.27 -18.80 17.78
N VAL A 245 -22.54 -19.25 18.81
CA VAL A 245 -21.51 -18.44 19.49
C VAL A 245 -20.16 -18.53 18.78
N PHE A 246 -19.75 -19.73 18.37
CA PHE A 246 -18.40 -19.97 17.87
C PHE A 246 -18.23 -19.68 16.37
N ILE A 247 -19.30 -19.64 15.56
CA ILE A 247 -19.19 -19.25 14.14
C ILE A 247 -18.65 -17.82 14.00
N PRO A 248 -19.23 -16.77 14.62
CA PRO A 248 -18.70 -15.41 14.51
C PRO A 248 -17.26 -15.28 14.98
N VAL A 249 -16.92 -15.94 16.10
CA VAL A 249 -15.56 -15.92 16.67
C VAL A 249 -14.58 -16.68 15.78
N GLY A 250 -15.00 -17.81 15.20
CA GLY A 250 -14.21 -18.60 14.24
C GLY A 250 -13.93 -17.82 12.95
N VAL A 251 -14.95 -17.12 12.41
CA VAL A 251 -14.77 -16.24 11.25
C VAL A 251 -13.80 -15.11 11.58
N LEU A 252 -14.01 -14.41 12.71
CA LEU A 252 -13.13 -13.31 13.13
C LEU A 252 -11.68 -13.77 13.30
N SER A 253 -11.45 -14.85 14.04
CA SER A 253 -10.10 -15.40 14.23
C SER A 253 -9.47 -15.87 12.91
N GLY A 254 -10.26 -16.44 11.99
CA GLY A 254 -9.81 -16.79 10.65
C GLY A 254 -9.40 -15.57 9.81
N LEU A 255 -10.15 -14.47 9.89
CA LEU A 255 -9.81 -13.20 9.24
C LEU A 255 -8.54 -12.57 9.83
N VAL A 256 -8.36 -12.64 11.15
CA VAL A 256 -7.13 -12.17 11.81
C VAL A 256 -5.91 -12.97 11.32
N VAL A 257 -6.02 -14.29 11.22
CA VAL A 257 -4.96 -15.13 10.62
C VAL A 257 -4.70 -14.72 9.18
N ALA A 258 -5.75 -14.54 8.39
CA ALA A 258 -5.63 -14.14 6.98
C ALA A 258 -4.93 -12.78 6.81
N ASP A 259 -5.28 -11.78 7.61
CA ASP A 259 -4.62 -10.46 7.62
C ASP A 259 -3.11 -10.59 7.88
N GLN A 260 -2.73 -11.41 8.88
CA GLN A 260 -1.32 -11.64 9.18
C GLN A 260 -0.60 -12.36 8.05
N VAL A 261 -1.25 -13.32 7.37
CA VAL A 261 -0.68 -13.96 6.18
C VAL A 261 -0.45 -12.95 5.06
N VAL A 262 -1.40 -12.04 4.80
CA VAL A 262 -1.27 -11.03 3.75
C VAL A 262 -0.07 -10.10 3.99
N ARG A 263 0.23 -9.74 5.25
CA ARG A 263 1.40 -8.91 5.58
C ARG A 263 2.74 -9.57 5.23
N LEU A 264 2.78 -10.90 5.21
CA LEU A 264 3.96 -11.66 4.78
C LEU A 264 4.10 -11.74 3.26
N LEU A 265 3.02 -11.50 2.51
CA LEU A 265 3.03 -11.53 1.06
C LEU A 265 3.71 -10.27 0.48
N PRO A 266 4.17 -10.32 -0.78
CA PRO A 266 4.79 -9.18 -1.45
C PRO A 266 3.93 -7.91 -1.38
N ASN A 267 4.58 -6.78 -1.16
CA ASN A 267 3.95 -5.46 -1.05
C ASN A 267 3.25 -4.96 -2.32
N LEU A 268 3.64 -5.43 -3.50
CA LEU A 268 3.06 -5.03 -4.80
C LEU A 268 2.00 -6.01 -5.34
N LEU A 269 1.64 -7.04 -4.58
CA LEU A 269 0.68 -8.11 -4.90
C LEU A 269 -0.40 -7.73 -5.92
#